data_AF-A0AAV2EUB7-F1
#
_entry.id   AF-A0AAV2EUB7-F1
#
_cell.length_a   1.000
_cell.length_b   1.000
_cell.length_c   1.000
_cell.angle_alpha   90.00
_cell.angle_beta   90.00
_cell.angle_gamma   90.00
#
_symmetry.space_group_name_H-M   'P 1'
#
loop_
_entity.id
_entity.type
_entity.pdbx_description
1 polymer ?
#
loop_
_entity_poly.entity_id
_entity_poly.type
_entity_poly.pdbx_seq_one_letter_code
_entity_poly.pdbx_strand_id
1 'polypeptide(L)'
;MKQATQWSVRNGETTRFWTHSWVENGLILEDFTLKELTEEELSASVSSSVDESGEWDWNRMRIYLPDEMISLIAGTDAPNSELGEDRTVWGIEKDGRFKLKSAYSLVAGEVDNSPIDVWRDLWKWKGPSRIKHFMWLASHNILLTNKERVKRKLTEDGMCKFCRSTEETTEHILRKCGKTAGLWRHFKDKLKVNDNDIDFQTWLIKNMMDQETGIDFGII
;
A
#
# COMPACT_ATOMS: atom_id res chain seq x y z
N MET A 1 -7.02 -3.06 12.38
CA MET A 1 -8.40 -2.55 12.27
C MET A 1 -8.50 -1.03 12.40
N LYS A 2 -7.78 -0.36 13.34
CA LYS A 2 -7.84 1.11 13.48
C LYS A 2 -7.41 1.93 12.23
N GLN A 3 -6.66 1.34 11.30
CA GLN A 3 -6.12 2.03 10.11
C GLN A 3 -7.14 2.34 8.99
N ALA A 4 -8.40 1.92 9.13
CA ALA A 4 -9.42 2.08 8.08
C ALA A 4 -10.72 2.70 8.60
N THR A 5 -10.70 3.18 9.83
CA THR A 5 -11.87 3.77 10.49
C THR A 5 -11.65 5.27 10.59
N GLN A 6 -12.61 6.04 10.07
CA GLN A 6 -12.66 7.50 10.16
C GLN A 6 -13.88 7.90 10.98
N TRP A 7 -13.84 9.04 11.65
CA TRP A 7 -14.98 9.64 12.33
C TRP A 7 -15.76 10.53 11.35
N SER A 8 -17.05 10.25 11.21
CA SER A 8 -18.02 11.14 10.60
C SER A 8 -18.52 12.09 11.68
N VAL A 9 -18.06 13.33 11.62
CA VAL A 9 -18.49 14.42 12.50
C VAL A 9 -19.95 14.76 12.21
N ARG A 10 -20.76 14.85 13.27
CA ARG A 10 -22.16 15.27 13.22
C ARG A 10 -22.36 16.36 14.25
N ASN A 11 -22.78 16.04 15.47
CA ASN A 11 -22.81 17.02 16.55
C ASN A 11 -21.41 17.42 17.06
N GLY A 12 -20.37 16.63 16.75
CA GLY A 12 -18.98 16.92 17.06
C GLY A 12 -18.60 16.78 18.54
N GLU A 13 -19.48 16.27 19.39
CA GLU A 13 -19.27 16.23 20.84
C GLU A 13 -18.34 15.09 21.28
N THR A 14 -18.34 13.98 20.54
CA THR A 14 -17.57 12.78 20.92
C THR A 14 -16.28 12.63 20.13
N THR A 15 -16.20 13.27 18.97
CA THR A 15 -15.00 13.30 18.14
C THR A 15 -14.01 14.33 18.69
N ARG A 16 -12.78 13.89 19.00
CA ARG A 16 -11.70 14.79 19.42
C ARG A 16 -11.13 15.51 18.21
N PHE A 17 -10.95 16.82 18.31
CA PHE A 17 -10.50 17.63 17.18
C PHE A 17 -9.09 17.24 16.72
N TRP A 18 -8.16 17.06 17.65
CA TRP A 18 -6.74 16.84 17.32
C TRP A 18 -6.37 15.38 17.11
N THR A 19 -6.95 14.48 17.92
CA THR A 19 -6.46 13.11 18.11
C THR A 19 -7.27 12.05 17.37
N HIS A 20 -8.43 12.41 16.82
CA HIS A 20 -9.23 11.51 15.99
C HIS A 20 -9.03 11.81 14.49
N SER A 21 -9.10 10.77 13.66
CA SER A 21 -9.11 10.92 12.21
C SER A 21 -10.52 11.21 11.75
N TRP A 22 -10.81 12.48 11.43
CA TRP A 22 -12.14 12.93 11.01
C TRP A 22 -12.15 13.77 9.73
N VAL A 23 -11.05 14.46 9.42
CA VAL A 23 -10.90 15.25 8.18
C VAL A 23 -10.70 14.32 6.97
N GLU A 24 -9.64 13.53 7.00
CA GLU A 24 -9.34 12.50 6.01
C GLU A 24 -8.96 11.18 6.70
N ASN A 25 -9.18 10.06 6.02
CA ASN A 25 -8.88 8.74 6.54
C ASN A 25 -7.38 8.59 6.86
N GLY A 26 -7.07 8.33 8.13
CA GLY A 26 -5.70 8.16 8.63
C GLY A 26 -4.98 9.47 8.97
N LEU A 27 -5.55 10.63 8.63
CA LEU A 27 -4.98 11.93 8.98
C LEU A 27 -5.33 12.27 10.44
N ILE A 28 -4.30 12.56 11.25
CA ILE A 28 -4.42 13.03 12.64
C ILE A 28 -3.83 14.44 12.70
N LEU A 29 -4.63 15.43 13.10
CA LEU A 29 -4.22 16.84 13.07
C LEU A 29 -3.09 17.16 14.06
N GLU A 30 -3.02 16.45 15.20
CA GLU A 30 -1.94 16.56 16.19
C GLU A 30 -0.54 16.44 15.56
N ASP A 31 -0.37 15.53 14.57
CA ASP A 31 0.90 15.25 13.90
C ASP A 31 1.40 16.43 13.05
N PHE A 32 0.54 17.41 12.74
CA PHE A 32 0.83 18.56 11.88
C PHE A 32 0.83 19.88 12.63
N THR A 33 0.80 19.84 13.95
CA THR A 33 0.76 21.05 14.77
C THR A 33 2.05 21.86 14.71
N LEU A 34 1.93 23.17 14.60
CA LEU A 34 3.03 24.15 14.57
C LEU A 34 3.55 24.50 15.99
N LYS A 35 2.78 24.15 17.02
CA LYS A 35 3.04 24.44 18.43
C LYS A 35 2.58 23.27 19.28
N GLU A 36 3.18 23.12 20.45
CA GLU A 36 2.73 22.14 21.45
C GLU A 36 1.29 22.41 21.86
N LEU A 37 0.48 21.34 21.86
CA LEU A 37 -0.90 21.38 22.34
C LEU A 37 -0.93 21.24 23.86
N THR A 38 -1.85 21.95 24.50
CA THR A 38 -2.15 21.75 25.92
C THR A 38 -3.01 20.49 26.11
N GLU A 39 -3.09 19.99 27.35
CA GLU A 39 -4.01 18.88 27.65
C GLU A 39 -5.48 19.23 27.37
N GLU A 40 -5.84 20.50 27.51
CA GLU A 40 -7.16 21.02 27.15
C GLU A 40 -7.40 20.95 25.65
N GLU A 41 -6.42 21.36 24.83
CA GLU A 41 -6.51 21.20 23.37
C GLU A 41 -6.62 19.72 22.99
N LEU A 42 -5.75 18.83 23.52
CA LEU A 42 -5.81 17.40 23.21
C LEU A 42 -7.15 16.74 23.56
N SER A 43 -7.86 17.28 24.55
CA SER A 43 -9.20 16.84 24.95
C SER A 43 -10.32 17.64 24.28
N ALA A 44 -10.03 18.67 23.48
CA ALA A 44 -11.05 19.45 22.78
C ALA A 44 -11.85 18.56 21.81
N SER A 45 -13.18 18.71 21.84
CA SER A 45 -14.08 18.07 20.87
C SER A 45 -14.17 18.92 19.60
N VAL A 46 -14.60 18.32 18.49
CA VAL A 46 -14.82 19.07 17.24
C VAL A 46 -15.86 20.17 17.42
N SER A 47 -16.89 19.94 18.24
CA SER A 47 -17.91 20.93 18.59
C SER A 47 -17.38 22.12 19.41
N SER A 48 -16.19 22.01 20.01
CA SER A 48 -15.54 23.11 20.74
C SER A 48 -14.61 23.96 19.86
N SER A 49 -14.50 23.62 18.58
CA SER A 49 -13.64 24.28 17.59
C SER A 49 -14.42 25.16 16.61
N VAL A 50 -15.67 25.49 16.95
CA VAL A 50 -16.52 26.45 16.23
C VAL A 50 -16.68 27.75 17.04
N ASP A 51 -17.01 28.84 16.36
CA ASP A 51 -17.30 30.13 16.96
C ASP A 51 -18.76 30.21 17.49
N GLU A 52 -19.14 31.38 18.01
CA GLU A 52 -20.49 31.63 18.54
C GLU A 52 -21.60 31.51 17.49
N SER A 53 -21.25 31.57 16.20
CA SER A 53 -22.20 31.39 15.09
C SER A 53 -22.36 29.93 14.66
N GLY A 54 -21.55 29.02 15.21
CA GLY A 54 -21.52 27.60 14.84
C GLY A 54 -20.65 27.30 13.62
N GLU A 55 -19.87 28.27 13.14
CA GLU A 55 -18.93 28.10 12.03
C GLU A 55 -17.52 27.84 12.56
N TRP A 56 -16.63 27.29 11.73
CA TRP A 56 -15.26 26.99 12.13
C TRP A 56 -14.49 28.23 12.64
N ASP A 57 -13.86 28.13 13.82
CA ASP A 57 -13.00 29.19 14.35
C ASP A 57 -11.61 29.16 13.68
N TRP A 58 -11.54 29.71 12.47
CA TRP A 58 -10.31 29.76 11.67
C TRP A 58 -9.18 30.54 12.35
N ASN A 59 -9.51 31.55 13.15
CA ASN A 59 -8.51 32.38 13.81
C ASN A 59 -7.76 31.55 14.87
N ARG A 60 -8.48 30.75 15.65
CA ARG A 60 -7.87 29.82 16.61
C ARG A 60 -7.07 28.73 15.89
N MET A 61 -7.64 28.11 14.86
CA MET A 61 -6.96 26.99 14.16
C MET A 61 -5.64 27.40 13.52
N ARG A 62 -5.56 28.58 12.88
CA ARG A 62 -4.33 29.10 12.25
C ARG A 62 -3.17 29.34 13.23
N ILE A 63 -3.43 29.38 14.53
CA ILE A 63 -2.37 29.46 15.56
C ILE A 63 -1.58 28.16 15.63
N TYR A 64 -2.24 27.03 15.35
CA TYR A 64 -1.73 25.68 15.58
C TYR A 64 -1.51 24.91 14.29
N LEU A 65 -2.21 25.21 13.19
CA LEU A 65 -2.16 24.43 11.96
C LEU A 65 -1.60 25.23 10.78
N PRO A 66 -0.83 24.58 9.88
CA PRO A 66 -0.43 25.19 8.62
C PRO A 66 -1.63 25.35 7.67
N ASP A 67 -1.52 26.29 6.73
CA ASP A 67 -2.60 26.62 5.78
C ASP A 67 -3.08 25.41 4.94
N GLU A 68 -2.21 24.43 4.71
CA GLU A 68 -2.55 23.18 4.03
C GLU A 68 -3.63 22.40 4.80
N MET A 69 -3.46 22.23 6.11
CA MET A 69 -4.42 21.52 6.96
C MET A 69 -5.72 22.32 7.12
N ILE A 70 -5.61 23.66 7.21
CA ILE A 70 -6.78 24.55 7.23
C ILE A 70 -7.62 24.37 5.95
N SER A 71 -6.96 24.26 4.80
CA SER A 71 -7.63 24.07 3.51
C SER A 71 -8.39 22.74 3.44
N LEU A 72 -7.86 21.68 4.07
CA LEU A 72 -8.55 20.40 4.17
C LEU A 72 -9.79 20.49 5.07
N ILE A 73 -9.67 21.13 6.24
CA ILE A 73 -10.79 21.34 7.17
C ILE A 73 -11.89 22.20 6.51
N ALA A 74 -11.51 23.20 5.72
CA ALA A 74 -12.45 24.04 4.95
C ALA A 74 -13.27 23.26 3.92
N GLY A 75 -12.83 22.05 3.54
CA GLY A 75 -13.61 21.12 2.72
C GLY A 75 -14.65 20.31 3.52
N THR A 76 -14.71 20.48 4.84
CA THR A 76 -15.64 19.78 5.73
C THR A 76 -16.68 20.72 6.32
N ASP A 77 -17.90 20.22 6.50
CA ASP A 77 -18.96 20.97 7.16
C ASP A 77 -18.68 21.09 8.67
N ALA A 78 -18.96 22.26 9.25
CA ALA A 78 -18.90 22.47 10.69
C ALA A 78 -19.89 21.54 11.42
N PRO A 79 -19.58 21.11 12.66
CA PRO A 79 -20.47 20.26 13.44
C PRO A 79 -21.82 20.93 13.68
N ASN A 80 -22.89 20.15 13.55
CA ASN A 80 -24.26 20.62 13.73
C ASN A 80 -25.01 19.67 14.67
N SER A 81 -25.53 20.22 15.77
CA SER A 81 -26.24 19.49 16.82
C SER A 81 -27.52 18.79 16.31
N GLU A 82 -28.15 19.30 15.25
CA GLU A 82 -29.34 18.70 14.63
C GLU A 82 -29.02 17.40 13.88
N LEU A 83 -27.75 17.16 13.52
CA LEU A 83 -27.33 15.92 12.86
C LEU A 83 -27.22 14.74 13.85
N GLY A 84 -27.26 14.98 15.17
CA GLY A 84 -27.18 13.95 16.20
C GLY A 84 -25.75 13.40 16.40
N GLU A 85 -25.64 12.25 17.08
CA GLU A 85 -24.35 11.70 17.52
C GLU A 85 -23.39 11.34 16.38
N ASP A 86 -22.10 11.65 16.59
CA ASP A 86 -20.99 11.25 15.71
C ASP A 86 -20.93 9.73 15.50
N ARG A 87 -20.34 9.31 14.38
CA ARG A 87 -20.25 7.88 14.04
C ARG A 87 -18.89 7.52 13.49
N THR A 88 -18.49 6.27 13.70
CA THR A 88 -17.34 5.69 13.01
C THR A 88 -17.77 5.11 11.67
N VAL A 89 -17.05 5.46 10.60
CA VAL A 89 -17.31 5.04 9.22
C VAL A 89 -16.07 4.39 8.61
N TRP A 90 -16.27 3.70 7.50
CA TRP A 90 -15.18 3.07 6.76
C TRP A 90 -14.46 4.09 5.87
N GLY A 91 -13.26 4.51 6.25
CA GLY A 91 -12.53 5.62 5.62
C GLY A 91 -11.91 5.31 4.26
N ILE A 92 -11.98 4.06 3.77
CA ILE A 92 -11.43 3.70 2.44
C ILE A 92 -12.43 4.02 1.32
N GLU A 93 -13.73 3.89 1.61
CA GLU A 93 -14.77 4.07 0.60
C GLU A 93 -15.39 5.46 0.75
N LYS A 94 -15.59 6.16 -0.36
CA LYS A 94 -16.11 7.55 -0.35
C LYS A 94 -17.52 7.67 0.25
N ASP A 95 -18.29 6.59 0.25
CA ASP A 95 -19.62 6.56 0.85
C ASP A 95 -19.61 6.16 2.34
N GLY A 96 -18.42 5.98 2.93
CA GLY A 96 -18.24 5.58 4.32
C GLY A 96 -18.71 4.16 4.62
N ARG A 97 -19.18 3.39 3.62
CA ARG A 97 -19.73 2.06 3.82
C ARG A 97 -18.65 1.00 3.75
N PHE A 98 -18.71 0.07 4.68
CA PHE A 98 -17.83 -1.09 4.66
C PHE A 98 -18.07 -1.93 3.40
N LYS A 99 -17.02 -2.14 2.61
CA LYS A 99 -17.02 -3.10 1.49
C LYS A 99 -15.97 -4.17 1.74
N LEU A 100 -16.40 -5.43 1.70
CA LEU A 100 -15.53 -6.59 1.91
C LEU A 100 -14.30 -6.57 0.98
N LYS A 101 -14.49 -6.17 -0.29
CA LYS A 101 -13.41 -6.00 -1.27
C LYS A 101 -12.32 -5.04 -0.77
N SER A 102 -12.70 -3.84 -0.35
CA SER A 102 -11.74 -2.83 0.14
C SER A 102 -11.00 -3.26 1.41
N ALA A 103 -11.70 -3.97 2.31
CA ALA A 103 -11.09 -4.54 3.50
C ALA A 103 -10.06 -5.62 3.16
N TYR A 104 -10.36 -6.52 2.22
CA TYR A 104 -9.41 -7.51 1.74
C TYR A 104 -8.21 -6.87 1.06
N SER A 105 -8.40 -5.90 0.17
CA SER A 105 -7.30 -5.21 -0.50
C SER A 105 -6.38 -4.48 0.49
N LEU A 106 -6.93 -3.88 1.56
CA LEU A 106 -6.12 -3.32 2.65
C LEU A 106 -5.28 -4.39 3.34
N VAL A 107 -5.88 -5.52 3.74
CA VAL A 107 -5.17 -6.61 4.44
C VAL A 107 -4.14 -7.29 3.54
N ALA A 108 -4.43 -7.41 2.25
CA ALA A 108 -3.57 -8.03 1.26
C ALA A 108 -2.40 -7.12 0.83
N GLY A 109 -2.39 -5.85 1.23
CA GLY A 109 -1.37 -4.88 0.80
C GLY A 109 -1.52 -4.46 -0.66
N GLU A 110 -2.71 -4.64 -1.26
CA GLU A 110 -3.01 -4.26 -2.66
C GLU A 110 -3.25 -2.76 -2.83
N VAL A 111 -3.14 -1.96 -1.76
CA VAL A 111 -3.11 -0.48 -1.83
C VAL A 111 -1.73 0.01 -2.28
N ASP A 112 -0.92 -0.85 -2.88
CA ASP A 112 0.24 -0.41 -3.64
C ASP A 112 -0.25 -0.05 -5.04
N ASN A 113 -0.25 1.25 -5.35
CA ASN A 113 -0.38 1.79 -6.70
C ASN A 113 0.84 1.40 -7.54
N SER A 114 1.18 0.10 -7.60
CA SER A 114 2.08 -0.44 -8.59
C SER A 114 1.49 -0.08 -9.95
N PRO A 115 2.19 0.71 -10.79
CA PRO A 115 1.74 1.06 -12.14
C PRO A 115 1.57 -0.19 -13.04
N ILE A 116 1.96 -1.35 -12.52
CA ILE A 116 2.10 -2.61 -13.19
C ILE A 116 1.08 -3.57 -12.59
N ASP A 117 -0.02 -3.72 -13.30
CA ASP A 117 -0.97 -4.82 -13.10
C ASP A 117 -0.34 -6.09 -13.68
N VAL A 118 0.55 -6.70 -12.88
CA VAL A 118 1.28 -7.93 -13.21
C VAL A 118 0.33 -9.01 -13.69
N TRP A 119 -0.87 -9.07 -13.10
CA TRP A 119 -1.90 -10.03 -13.45
C TRP A 119 -2.39 -9.82 -14.88
N ARG A 120 -2.91 -8.63 -15.20
CA ARG A 120 -3.43 -8.32 -16.55
C ARG A 120 -2.40 -8.58 -17.64
N ASP A 121 -1.16 -8.22 -17.38
CA ASP A 121 -0.09 -8.30 -18.37
C ASP A 121 0.44 -9.74 -18.55
N LEU A 122 0.50 -10.53 -17.47
CA LEU A 122 0.81 -11.97 -17.54
C LEU A 122 -0.23 -12.76 -18.34
N TRP A 123 -1.52 -12.42 -18.25
CA TRP A 123 -2.58 -13.14 -18.96
C TRP A 123 -2.58 -12.89 -20.48
N LYS A 124 -2.02 -11.76 -20.94
CA LYS A 124 -1.85 -11.45 -22.37
C LYS A 124 -0.78 -12.29 -23.04
N TRP A 125 0.18 -12.82 -22.29
CA TRP A 125 1.27 -13.64 -22.85
C TRP A 125 0.71 -14.90 -23.52
N LYS A 126 1.27 -15.33 -24.65
CA LYS A 126 0.72 -16.45 -25.46
C LYS A 126 1.40 -17.81 -25.22
N GLY A 127 2.36 -17.90 -24.31
CA GLY A 127 3.09 -19.15 -24.07
C GLY A 127 2.36 -20.17 -23.17
N PRO A 128 3.03 -21.29 -22.84
CA PRO A 128 2.44 -22.40 -22.10
C PRO A 128 1.86 -22.02 -20.74
N SER A 129 0.68 -22.56 -20.41
CA SER A 129 -0.02 -22.27 -19.15
C SER A 129 0.80 -22.62 -17.90
N ARG A 130 1.67 -23.64 -17.97
CA ARG A 130 2.57 -24.00 -16.86
C ARG A 130 3.56 -22.89 -16.55
N ILE A 131 4.10 -22.23 -17.57
CA ILE A 131 5.03 -21.11 -17.40
C ILE A 131 4.27 -19.89 -16.88
N LYS A 132 3.06 -19.60 -17.40
CA LYS A 132 2.20 -18.54 -16.85
C LYS A 132 1.99 -18.70 -15.35
N HIS A 133 1.59 -19.90 -14.93
CA HIS A 133 1.32 -20.18 -13.52
C HIS A 133 2.58 -20.03 -12.66
N PHE A 134 3.72 -20.53 -13.13
CA PHE A 134 4.99 -20.34 -12.44
C PHE A 134 5.34 -18.85 -12.27
N MET A 135 5.17 -18.04 -13.32
CA MET A 135 5.45 -16.60 -13.27
C MET A 135 4.48 -15.86 -12.35
N TRP A 136 3.21 -16.28 -12.31
CA TRP A 136 2.26 -15.76 -11.34
C TRP A 136 2.72 -16.01 -9.90
N LEU A 137 3.14 -17.25 -9.58
CA LEU A 137 3.68 -17.57 -8.26
C LEU A 137 4.94 -16.77 -7.95
N ALA A 138 5.82 -16.58 -8.94
CA ALA A 138 7.05 -15.80 -8.79
C ALA A 138 6.77 -14.32 -8.49
N SER A 139 5.87 -13.69 -9.26
CA SER A 139 5.49 -12.28 -9.07
C SER A 139 4.88 -12.02 -7.67
N HIS A 140 4.15 -12.97 -7.11
CA HIS A 140 3.55 -12.81 -5.79
C HIS A 140 4.45 -13.27 -4.64
N ASN A 141 5.72 -13.61 -4.90
CA ASN A 141 6.66 -14.19 -3.92
C ASN A 141 6.09 -15.43 -3.19
N ILE A 142 5.27 -16.23 -3.89
CA ILE A 142 4.61 -17.42 -3.31
C ILE A 142 5.52 -18.66 -3.41
N LEU A 143 6.55 -18.62 -4.28
CA LEU A 143 7.49 -19.72 -4.43
C LEU A 143 8.11 -20.11 -3.09
N LEU A 144 8.22 -21.43 -2.86
CA LEU A 144 8.76 -21.99 -1.62
C LEU A 144 10.29 -21.90 -1.56
N THR A 145 10.82 -20.68 -1.60
CA THR A 145 12.26 -20.42 -1.46
C THR A 145 12.71 -20.65 -0.02
N ASN A 146 14.02 -20.82 0.22
CA ASN A 146 14.49 -21.04 1.60
C ASN A 146 14.14 -19.89 2.56
N LYS A 147 14.07 -18.63 2.10
CA LYS A 147 13.52 -17.52 2.89
C LYS A 147 12.09 -17.82 3.39
N GLU A 148 11.19 -18.21 2.48
CA GLU A 148 9.80 -18.51 2.83
C GLU A 148 9.70 -19.78 3.68
N ARG A 149 10.59 -20.75 3.50
CA ARG A 149 10.68 -21.94 4.35
C ARG A 149 11.10 -21.59 5.79
N VAL A 150 12.06 -20.69 5.96
CA VAL A 150 12.44 -20.17 7.30
C VAL A 150 11.28 -19.44 7.94
N LYS A 151 10.61 -18.54 7.19
CA LYS A 151 9.42 -17.82 7.66
C LYS A 151 8.31 -18.77 8.14
N ARG A 152 8.13 -19.91 7.47
CA ARG A 152 7.16 -20.96 7.81
C ARG A 152 7.69 -22.00 8.82
N LYS A 153 8.89 -21.81 9.38
CA LYS A 153 9.54 -22.74 10.33
C LYS A 153 9.74 -24.15 9.77
N LEU A 154 9.91 -24.28 8.45
CA LEU A 154 10.18 -25.56 7.77
C LEU A 154 11.68 -25.86 7.65
N THR A 155 12.54 -24.87 7.89
CA THR A 155 13.99 -25.00 7.92
C THR A 155 14.59 -23.85 8.74
N GLU A 156 15.82 -24.02 9.22
CA GLU A 156 16.58 -22.99 9.93
C GLU A 156 17.55 -22.24 9.00
N ASP A 157 17.83 -22.78 7.81
CA ASP A 157 18.79 -22.22 6.87
C ASP A 157 18.09 -21.58 5.66
N GLY A 158 18.11 -20.24 5.63
CA GLY A 158 17.56 -19.43 4.55
C GLY A 158 18.50 -19.27 3.35
N MET A 159 19.74 -19.75 3.42
CA MET A 159 20.75 -19.48 2.40
C MET A 159 20.45 -20.19 1.08
N CYS A 160 20.78 -19.53 -0.03
CA CYS A 160 20.68 -20.12 -1.34
C CYS A 160 21.68 -21.27 -1.49
N LYS A 161 21.19 -22.46 -1.84
CA LYS A 161 22.03 -23.65 -1.97
C LYS A 161 22.98 -23.61 -3.17
N PHE A 162 22.68 -22.76 -4.16
CA PHE A 162 23.47 -22.61 -5.38
C PHE A 162 24.69 -21.71 -5.20
N CYS A 163 24.51 -20.49 -4.69
CA CYS A 163 25.60 -19.52 -4.50
C CYS A 163 26.20 -19.53 -3.09
N ARG A 164 25.41 -19.98 -2.09
CA ARG A 164 25.75 -19.95 -0.65
C ARG A 164 26.18 -18.58 -0.10
N SER A 165 25.92 -17.51 -0.83
CA SER A 165 26.39 -16.15 -0.47
C SER A 165 25.28 -15.26 0.11
N THR A 166 24.03 -15.51 -0.24
CA THR A 166 22.88 -14.70 0.18
C THR A 166 21.65 -15.57 0.45
N GLU A 167 20.67 -15.01 1.15
CA GLU A 167 19.37 -15.64 1.38
C GLU A 167 18.65 -15.95 0.05
N GLU A 168 17.98 -17.10 -0.01
CA GLU A 168 17.24 -17.54 -1.18
C GLU A 168 15.88 -16.85 -1.24
N THR A 169 15.83 -15.73 -1.94
CA THR A 169 14.57 -15.06 -2.33
C THR A 169 14.19 -15.44 -3.76
N THR A 170 12.92 -15.21 -4.13
CA THR A 170 12.43 -15.41 -5.51
C THR A 170 13.26 -14.62 -6.52
N GLU A 171 13.49 -13.33 -6.24
CA GLU A 171 14.35 -12.47 -7.06
C GLU A 171 15.78 -13.00 -7.11
N HIS A 172 16.32 -13.47 -5.97
CA HIS A 172 17.68 -13.98 -5.94
C HIS A 172 17.82 -15.18 -6.86
N ILE A 173 17.02 -16.23 -6.66
CA ILE A 173 17.15 -17.47 -7.42
C ILE A 173 16.84 -17.28 -8.91
N LEU A 174 15.93 -16.36 -9.26
CA LEU A 174 15.53 -16.11 -10.66
C LEU A 174 16.39 -15.07 -11.38
N ARG A 175 17.04 -14.13 -10.68
CA ARG A 175 17.76 -13.02 -11.33
C ARG A 175 19.18 -12.84 -10.80
N LYS A 176 19.33 -12.65 -9.48
CA LYS A 176 20.60 -12.18 -8.87
C LYS A 176 21.60 -13.29 -8.54
N CYS A 177 21.19 -14.55 -8.52
CA CYS A 177 22.07 -15.66 -8.16
C CYS A 177 23.15 -15.85 -9.22
N GLY A 178 24.42 -15.87 -8.83
CA GLY A 178 25.54 -15.98 -9.79
C GLY A 178 25.48 -17.23 -10.69
N LYS A 179 24.85 -18.31 -10.23
CA LYS A 179 24.60 -19.51 -11.04
C LYS A 179 23.48 -19.30 -12.06
N THR A 180 22.37 -18.68 -11.66
CA THR A 180 21.25 -18.37 -12.57
C THR A 180 21.61 -17.28 -13.56
N ALA A 181 22.32 -16.24 -13.13
CA ALA A 181 22.86 -15.19 -14.00
C ALA A 181 23.81 -15.77 -15.09
N GLY A 182 24.58 -16.81 -14.73
CA GLY A 182 25.36 -17.59 -15.70
C GLY A 182 24.49 -18.27 -16.75
N LEU A 183 23.39 -18.91 -16.33
CA LEU A 183 22.43 -19.55 -17.23
C LEU A 183 21.80 -18.53 -18.18
N TRP A 184 21.34 -17.39 -17.66
CA TRP A 184 20.70 -16.35 -18.47
C TRP A 184 21.62 -15.73 -19.51
N ARG A 185 22.93 -15.69 -19.24
CA ARG A 185 23.91 -15.18 -20.21
C ARG A 185 23.92 -15.97 -21.52
N HIS A 186 23.52 -17.25 -21.50
CA HIS A 186 23.34 -18.04 -22.73
C HIS A 186 22.13 -17.60 -23.56
N PHE A 187 21.19 -16.89 -22.95
CA PHE A 187 19.98 -16.35 -23.57
C PHE A 187 19.99 -14.82 -23.63
N LYS A 188 21.14 -14.17 -23.42
CA LYS A 188 21.29 -12.71 -23.33
C LYS A 188 20.77 -11.95 -24.54
N ASP A 189 20.79 -12.57 -25.73
CA ASP A 189 20.32 -11.96 -26.98
C ASP A 189 18.79 -11.91 -27.03
N LYS A 190 18.12 -12.62 -26.11
CA LYS A 190 16.66 -12.65 -25.95
C LYS A 190 16.25 -11.98 -24.63
N LEU A 191 16.99 -12.17 -23.54
CA LEU A 191 16.58 -11.70 -22.22
C LEU A 191 17.39 -10.48 -21.75
N LYS A 192 16.73 -9.54 -21.10
CA LYS A 192 17.33 -8.38 -20.44
C LYS A 192 17.87 -8.80 -19.07
N VAL A 193 19.02 -9.47 -19.08
CA VAL A 193 19.60 -10.13 -17.88
C VAL A 193 20.20 -9.13 -16.88
N ASN A 194 20.72 -7.99 -17.34
CA ASN A 194 21.58 -7.10 -16.55
C ASN A 194 20.89 -5.83 -16.03
N ASP A 195 19.56 -5.73 -16.12
CA ASP A 195 18.80 -4.60 -15.59
C ASP A 195 18.61 -4.75 -14.07
N ASN A 196 19.67 -4.54 -13.29
CA ASN A 196 19.62 -4.56 -11.83
C ASN A 196 18.95 -3.30 -11.25
N ASP A 197 18.87 -2.22 -12.03
CA ASP A 197 18.36 -0.91 -11.62
C ASP A 197 16.82 -0.83 -11.62
N ILE A 198 16.15 -1.86 -12.15
CA ILE A 198 14.68 -1.98 -12.10
C ILE A 198 14.25 -3.00 -11.04
N ASP A 199 13.08 -2.77 -10.47
CA ASP A 199 12.47 -3.71 -9.53
C ASP A 199 12.18 -5.06 -10.20
N PHE A 200 12.04 -6.09 -9.37
CA PHE A 200 11.88 -7.45 -9.84
C PHE A 200 10.61 -7.67 -10.68
N GLN A 201 9.50 -6.99 -10.35
CA GLN A 201 8.24 -7.15 -11.08
C GLN A 201 8.32 -6.55 -12.48
N THR A 202 8.86 -5.34 -12.57
CA THR A 202 9.14 -4.68 -13.85
C THR A 202 10.08 -5.52 -14.70
N TRP A 203 11.16 -6.04 -14.10
CA TRP A 203 12.09 -6.93 -14.79
C TRP A 203 11.42 -8.18 -15.33
N LEU A 204 10.60 -8.84 -14.51
CA LEU A 204 9.91 -10.08 -14.86
C LEU A 204 8.97 -9.85 -16.06
N ILE A 205 8.18 -8.77 -16.03
CA ILE A 205 7.21 -8.47 -17.08
C ILE A 205 7.87 -8.01 -18.37
N LYS A 206 8.91 -7.16 -18.29
CA LYS A 206 9.68 -6.76 -19.48
C LYS A 206 10.23 -7.98 -20.21
N ASN A 207 10.79 -8.95 -19.49
CA ASN A 207 11.31 -10.18 -20.09
C ASN A 207 10.22 -11.13 -20.62
N MET A 208 8.97 -11.00 -20.17
CA MET A 208 7.85 -11.79 -20.69
C MET A 208 7.16 -11.15 -21.90
N MET A 209 7.06 -9.83 -21.94
CA MET A 209 6.34 -9.09 -22.98
C MET A 209 7.19 -8.78 -24.19
N ASP A 210 8.51 -8.94 -24.10
CA ASP A 210 9.41 -8.74 -25.24
C ASP A 210 9.22 -9.88 -26.27
N GLN A 211 8.35 -9.62 -27.26
CA GLN A 211 8.00 -10.52 -28.35
C GLN A 211 9.17 -10.76 -29.32
N GLU A 212 10.27 -10.01 -29.22
CA GLU A 212 11.50 -10.26 -29.99
C GLU A 212 12.22 -11.53 -29.52
N THR A 213 11.85 -12.05 -28.35
CA THR A 213 12.29 -13.37 -27.88
C THR A 213 11.52 -14.45 -28.61
N GLY A 214 11.92 -14.74 -29.84
CA GLY A 214 11.54 -15.96 -30.58
C GLY A 214 12.05 -17.23 -29.88
N ILE A 215 11.68 -17.43 -28.62
CA ILE A 215 11.80 -18.70 -27.92
C ILE A 215 10.54 -19.47 -28.30
N ASP A 216 10.63 -20.12 -29.46
CA ASP A 216 9.73 -21.22 -29.79
C ASP A 216 9.97 -22.30 -28.73
N PHE A 217 9.12 -22.33 -27.71
CA PHE A 217 9.01 -23.48 -26.83
C PHE A 217 8.28 -24.55 -27.64
N GLY A 218 9.02 -25.15 -28.58
CA GLY A 218 8.55 -26.19 -29.48
C GLY A 218 7.66 -27.15 -28.72
N ILE A 219 6.37 -27.12 -29.06
CA ILE A 219 5.37 -27.99 -28.48
C ILE A 219 5.68 -29.38 -29.05
N ILE A 220 6.22 -30.25 -28.19
CA ILE A 220 6.03 -31.71 -28.32
C ILE A 220 4.77 -32.05 -27.52
#